data_AF-A0A7V9UJE1-F1
#
_entry.id   AF-A0A7V9UJE1-F1
#
_cell.length_a   1.000
_cell.length_b   1.000
_cell.length_c   1.000
_cell.angle_alpha   90.00
_cell.angle_beta   90.00
_cell.angle_gamma   90.00
#
_symmetry.space_group_name_H-M   'P 1'
#
loop_
_entity.id
_entity.type
_entity.pdbx_description
1 polymer ?
#
loop_
_entity_poly.entity_id
_entity_poly.type
_entity_poly.pdbx_seq_one_letter_code
_entity_poly.pdbx_strand_id
1 'polypeptide(L)'
;MNALSFFKNKKIRDFALKQIAESKRSYIYTNLLIANYKNGDGKLLRHLLHEAHSIELVHSLAESYIKIFQTNRDSDCKATLVDVYDKLNCAICRKDIIEILIKYKFLPSKIYKEIQFDSSVEIQKLYLNQKLLISNRNKLMEANGSPLEIL
;
A
#
# COMPACT_ATOMS: atom_id res chain seq x y z
N MET A 1 22.02 -2.84 5.80
CA MET A 1 20.73 -3.57 5.94
C MET A 1 19.98 -3.70 4.61
N ASN A 2 19.97 -2.66 3.78
CA ASN A 2 19.30 -2.67 2.47
C ASN A 2 19.79 -3.78 1.50
N ALA A 3 21.04 -4.24 1.60
CA ALA A 3 21.48 -5.39 0.80
C ALA A 3 20.71 -6.68 1.15
N LEU A 4 20.40 -6.89 2.44
CA LEU A 4 19.72 -8.11 2.92
C LEU A 4 18.24 -8.16 2.51
N SER A 5 17.59 -7.02 2.27
CA SER A 5 16.17 -6.98 1.89
C SER A 5 15.86 -7.61 0.54
N PHE A 6 16.88 -7.80 -0.32
CA PHE A 6 16.74 -8.46 -1.61
C PHE A 6 16.81 -10.00 -1.54
N PHE A 7 17.23 -10.56 -0.40
CA PHE A 7 17.40 -12.01 -0.26
C PHE A 7 16.25 -12.63 0.53
N LYS A 8 15.62 -13.65 -0.07
CA LYS A 8 14.63 -14.48 0.61
C LYS A 8 15.34 -15.56 1.42
N ASN A 9 15.32 -15.46 2.76
CA ASN A 9 15.98 -16.39 3.66
C ASN A 9 15.31 -16.42 5.04
N LYS A 10 15.05 -17.62 5.58
CA LYS A 10 14.43 -17.80 6.89
C LYS A 10 15.18 -17.08 8.02
N LYS A 11 16.52 -17.14 8.05
CA LYS A 11 17.32 -16.49 9.09
C LYS A 11 17.23 -14.96 9.03
N ILE A 12 17.15 -14.38 7.82
CA ILE A 12 16.93 -12.94 7.63
C ILE A 12 15.55 -12.55 8.18
N ARG A 13 14.53 -13.36 7.89
CA ARG A 13 13.19 -13.16 8.43
C ARG A 13 13.17 -13.23 9.95
N ASP A 14 13.70 -14.30 10.53
CA ASP A 14 13.69 -14.51 11.98
C ASP A 14 14.43 -13.36 12.69
N PHE A 15 15.55 -12.92 12.12
CA PHE A 15 16.26 -11.73 12.59
C PHE A 15 15.39 -10.46 12.49
N ALA A 16 14.73 -10.23 11.35
CA ALA A 16 13.86 -9.07 11.18
C ALA A 16 12.75 -9.01 12.22
N LEU A 17 12.03 -10.12 12.43
CA LEU A 17 10.94 -10.20 13.41
C LEU A 17 11.44 -9.96 14.84
N LYS A 18 12.59 -10.57 15.20
CA LYS A 18 13.21 -10.34 16.51
C LYS A 18 13.54 -8.86 16.72
N GLN A 19 14.20 -8.24 15.75
CA GLN A 19 14.60 -6.83 15.84
C GLN A 19 13.40 -5.88 15.84
N ILE A 20 12.32 -6.20 15.12
CA ILE A 20 11.08 -5.43 15.17
C ILE A 20 10.47 -5.45 16.57
N ALA A 21 10.50 -6.61 17.25
CA ALA A 21 9.93 -6.76 18.59
C ALA A 21 10.80 -6.11 19.69
N GLU A 22 12.12 -6.17 19.57
CA GLU A 22 13.04 -5.81 20.67
C GLU A 22 13.70 -4.43 20.50
N SER A 23 13.76 -3.88 19.28
CA SER A 23 14.49 -2.64 19.01
C SER A 23 13.64 -1.39 19.22
N LYS A 24 14.25 -0.35 19.81
CA LYS A 24 13.70 1.03 19.84
C LYS A 24 13.52 1.62 18.44
N ARG A 25 14.21 1.09 17.43
CA ARG A 25 14.14 1.52 16.02
C ARG A 25 13.58 0.40 15.14
N SER A 26 12.51 -0.23 15.61
CA SER A 26 11.83 -1.36 14.96
C SER A 26 11.50 -1.10 13.48
N TYR A 27 11.08 0.12 13.14
CA TYR A 27 10.72 0.52 11.78
C TYR A 27 11.83 0.30 10.74
N ILE A 28 13.11 0.41 11.10
CA ILE A 28 14.21 0.25 10.14
C ILE A 28 14.29 -1.20 9.63
N TYR A 29 13.90 -2.17 10.46
CA TYR A 29 13.99 -3.59 10.15
C TYR A 29 12.84 -4.09 9.25
N THR A 30 11.79 -3.29 9.06
CA THR A 30 10.67 -3.61 8.15
C THR A 30 11.14 -3.85 6.72
N ASN A 31 12.20 -3.16 6.26
CA ASN A 31 12.80 -3.38 4.94
C ASN A 31 13.24 -4.83 4.73
N LEU A 32 13.66 -5.55 5.78
CA LEU A 32 14.06 -6.95 5.65
C LEU A 32 12.89 -7.88 5.31
N LEU A 33 11.65 -7.42 5.52
CA LEU A 33 10.44 -8.13 5.13
C LEU A 33 10.12 -7.97 3.64
N ILE A 34 10.81 -7.11 2.86
CA ILE A 34 10.51 -6.92 1.42
C ILE A 34 10.52 -8.25 0.65
N ALA A 35 11.58 -9.05 0.75
CA ALA A 35 11.64 -10.39 0.14
C ALA A 35 11.17 -11.53 1.08
N ASN A 36 10.83 -11.21 2.33
CA ASN A 36 10.62 -12.20 3.41
C ASN A 36 9.25 -12.11 4.10
N TYR A 37 8.36 -11.28 3.59
CA TYR A 37 7.00 -11.11 4.08
C TYR A 37 6.22 -12.43 4.00
N LYS A 38 5.34 -12.66 4.97
CA LYS A 38 4.39 -13.78 4.99
C LYS A 38 3.01 -13.30 5.40
N ASN A 39 1.97 -13.99 4.94
CA ASN A 39 0.60 -13.74 5.37
C ASN A 39 0.50 -13.81 6.90
N GLY A 40 -0.18 -12.83 7.50
CA GLY A 40 -0.26 -12.61 8.93
C GLY A 40 0.65 -11.49 9.43
N ASP A 41 1.72 -11.16 8.70
CA ASP A 41 2.60 -10.03 9.03
C ASP A 41 1.87 -8.69 8.93
N GLY A 42 0.72 -8.64 8.25
CA GLY A 42 -0.04 -7.40 8.12
C GLY A 42 -0.49 -6.81 9.46
N LYS A 43 -0.79 -7.67 10.45
CA LYS A 43 -1.11 -7.21 11.81
C LYS A 43 0.07 -6.52 12.48
N LEU A 44 1.28 -7.07 12.31
CA LEU A 44 2.51 -6.47 12.82
C LEU A 44 2.77 -5.11 12.17
N LEU A 45 2.67 -5.03 10.84
CA LEU A 45 2.88 -3.79 10.11
C LEU A 45 1.86 -2.71 10.50
N ARG A 46 0.59 -3.08 10.66
CA ARG A 46 -0.45 -2.16 11.15
C ARG A 46 -0.18 -1.67 12.56
N HIS A 47 0.27 -2.55 13.47
CA HIS A 47 0.64 -2.15 14.82
C HIS A 47 1.77 -1.11 14.81
N LEU A 48 2.86 -1.37 14.08
CA LEU A 48 3.97 -0.40 13.95
C LEU A 48 3.53 0.95 13.39
N LEU A 49 2.61 0.93 12.42
CA LEU A 49 2.04 2.16 11.85
C LEU A 49 1.20 2.91 12.88
N HIS A 50 0.44 2.21 13.72
CA HIS A 50 -0.37 2.83 14.77
C HIS A 50 0.50 3.54 15.83
N GLU A 51 1.60 2.91 16.23
CA GLU A 51 2.60 3.46 17.17
C GLU A 51 3.45 4.60 16.57
N ALA A 52 3.40 4.79 15.24
CA ALA A 52 4.10 5.90 14.60
C ALA A 52 3.33 7.22 14.82
N HIS A 53 3.95 8.12 15.61
CA HIS A 53 3.39 9.43 15.96
C HIS A 53 4.06 10.62 15.24
N SER A 54 5.17 10.39 14.53
CA SER A 54 5.85 11.43 13.75
C SER A 54 5.69 11.19 12.25
N ILE A 55 5.66 12.27 11.48
CA ILE A 55 5.51 12.20 10.02
C ILE A 55 6.69 11.47 9.38
N GLU A 56 7.90 11.62 9.93
CA GLU A 56 9.12 10.96 9.46
C GLU A 56 9.05 9.44 9.67
N LEU A 57 8.48 9.01 10.80
CA LEU A 57 8.27 7.59 11.07
C LEU A 57 7.21 6.99 10.15
N VAL A 58 6.08 7.69 9.98
CA VAL A 58 5.03 7.27 9.05
C VAL A 58 5.57 7.19 7.62
N HIS A 59 6.37 8.17 7.20
CA HIS A 59 7.02 8.17 5.88
C HIS A 59 7.99 6.99 5.72
N SER A 60 8.84 6.74 6.72
CA SER A 60 9.80 5.63 6.69
C SER A 60 9.10 4.28 6.59
N LEU A 61 8.00 4.09 7.33
CA LEU A 61 7.17 2.89 7.25
C LEU A 61 6.50 2.79 5.87
N ALA A 62 5.94 3.89 5.35
CA ALA A 62 5.30 3.90 4.04
C ALA A 62 6.25 3.43 2.94
N GLU A 63 7.49 3.93 2.88
CA GLU A 63 8.49 3.50 1.90
C GLU A 63 8.74 1.98 1.95
N SER A 64 8.90 1.44 3.15
CA SER A 64 9.13 0.00 3.33
C SER A 64 7.89 -0.81 2.93
N TYR A 65 6.70 -0.34 3.27
CA TYR A 65 5.44 -1.04 3.04
C TYR A 65 5.10 -1.08 1.55
N ILE A 66 5.24 0.06 0.85
CA ILE A 66 5.11 0.14 -0.60
C ILE A 66 5.98 -0.93 -1.29
N LYS A 67 7.26 -1.04 -0.90
CA LYS A 67 8.19 -2.03 -1.47
C LYS A 67 7.79 -3.47 -1.12
N ILE A 68 7.36 -3.72 0.12
CA ILE A 68 6.82 -5.03 0.53
C ILE A 68 5.65 -5.43 -0.37
N PHE A 69 4.70 -4.54 -0.62
CA PHE A 69 3.48 -4.86 -1.39
C PHE A 69 3.68 -4.90 -2.91
N GLN A 70 4.66 -4.16 -3.42
CA GLN A 70 5.10 -4.31 -4.81
C GLN A 70 5.75 -5.69 -5.04
N THR A 71 6.44 -6.22 -4.02
CA THR A 71 7.17 -7.50 -4.10
C THR A 71 6.26 -8.71 -3.82
N ASN A 72 5.26 -8.58 -2.94
CA ASN A 72 4.45 -9.71 -2.45
C ASN A 72 2.97 -9.55 -2.83
N ARG A 73 2.46 -10.40 -3.73
CA ARG A 73 1.09 -10.30 -4.31
C ARG A 73 -0.05 -10.74 -3.39
N ASP A 74 0.21 -11.66 -2.46
CA ASP A 74 -0.84 -12.36 -1.68
C ASP A 74 -1.08 -11.78 -0.28
N SER A 75 -0.69 -10.54 -0.04
CA SER A 75 -0.69 -9.99 1.31
C SER A 75 -2.11 -9.73 1.84
N ASP A 76 -2.38 -10.19 3.06
CA ASP A 76 -3.55 -9.90 3.92
C ASP A 76 -3.62 -8.42 4.36
N CYS A 77 -2.98 -7.55 3.58
CA CYS A 77 -2.35 -6.34 4.05
C CYS A 77 -2.76 -5.13 3.20
N LYS A 78 -3.69 -5.32 2.25
CA LYS A 78 -4.29 -4.23 1.48
C LYS A 78 -4.92 -3.17 2.39
N ALA A 79 -5.53 -3.63 3.48
CA ALA A 79 -6.08 -2.75 4.50
C ALA A 79 -4.99 -1.92 5.19
N THR A 80 -3.77 -2.46 5.38
CA THR A 80 -2.63 -1.71 5.91
C THR A 80 -2.20 -0.57 4.98
N LEU A 81 -2.26 -0.75 3.66
CA LEU A 81 -1.98 0.34 2.71
C LEU A 81 -2.97 1.50 2.82
N VAL A 82 -4.25 1.18 3.06
CA VAL A 82 -5.28 2.19 3.32
C VAL A 82 -4.99 2.94 4.62
N ASP A 83 -4.58 2.23 5.67
CA ASP A 83 -4.20 2.88 6.94
C ASP A 83 -2.96 3.79 6.77
N VAL A 84 -1.98 3.38 5.94
CA VAL A 84 -0.81 4.23 5.64
C VAL A 84 -1.27 5.49 4.91
N TYR A 85 -2.14 5.34 3.90
CA TYR A 85 -2.68 6.47 3.15
C TYR A 85 -3.35 7.48 4.08
N ASP A 86 -4.21 7.02 5.00
CA ASP A 86 -4.95 7.87 5.93
C ASP A 86 -4.03 8.63 6.93
N LYS A 87 -2.82 8.13 7.19
CA LYS A 87 -1.85 8.77 8.11
C LYS A 87 -0.82 9.67 7.43
N LEU A 88 -0.71 9.66 6.11
CA LEU A 88 0.44 10.20 5.40
C LEU A 88 0.10 11.44 4.58
N ASN A 89 0.97 12.46 4.62
CA ASN A 89 0.79 13.71 3.88
C ASN A 89 1.72 13.84 2.65
N CYS A 90 2.68 12.94 2.47
CA CYS A 90 3.63 13.03 1.35
C CYS A 90 2.95 12.61 0.02
N ALA A 91 2.86 13.55 -0.93
CA ALA A 91 2.25 13.31 -2.24
C ALA A 91 2.88 12.12 -3.00
N ILE A 92 4.20 11.95 -2.92
CA ILE A 92 4.93 10.87 -3.60
C ILE A 92 4.50 9.50 -3.05
N CYS A 93 4.54 9.32 -1.74
CA CYS A 93 4.12 8.06 -1.11
C CYS A 93 2.62 7.79 -1.33
N ARG A 94 1.75 8.82 -1.24
CA ARG A 94 0.31 8.64 -1.53
C ARG A 94 0.08 8.16 -2.96
N LYS A 95 0.76 8.77 -3.94
CA LYS A 95 0.69 8.36 -5.34
C LYS A 95 1.06 6.88 -5.49
N ASP A 96 2.20 6.45 -4.95
CA ASP A 96 2.65 5.06 -5.03
C ASP A 96 1.64 4.09 -4.41
N ILE A 97 1.04 4.46 -3.27
CA ILE A 97 -0.02 3.66 -2.63
C ILE A 97 -1.25 3.57 -3.53
N ILE A 98 -1.72 4.69 -4.11
CA ILE A 98 -2.87 4.71 -5.02
C ILE A 98 -2.60 3.83 -6.25
N GLU A 99 -1.40 3.92 -6.84
CA GLU A 99 -1.02 3.07 -7.97
C GLU A 99 -1.08 1.58 -7.61
N ILE A 100 -0.59 1.19 -6.42
CA ILE A 100 -0.68 -0.18 -5.92
C ILE A 100 -2.15 -0.60 -5.76
N LEU A 101 -2.99 0.24 -5.13
CA LEU A 101 -4.40 -0.05 -4.90
C LEU A 101 -5.17 -0.21 -6.21
N ILE A 102 -4.93 0.66 -7.20
CA ILE A 102 -5.51 0.56 -8.55
C ILE A 102 -5.05 -0.72 -9.23
N LYS A 103 -3.73 -0.99 -9.24
CA LYS A 103 -3.13 -2.18 -9.88
C LYS A 103 -3.74 -3.48 -9.37
N TYR A 104 -4.01 -3.55 -8.06
CA TYR A 104 -4.64 -4.71 -7.42
C TYR A 104 -6.17 -4.65 -7.35
N LYS A 105 -6.80 -3.72 -8.08
CA LYS A 105 -8.26 -3.52 -8.15
C LYS A 105 -8.91 -3.40 -6.77
N PHE A 106 -8.23 -2.71 -5.87
CA PHE A 106 -8.63 -2.50 -4.48
C PHE A 106 -8.52 -1.02 -4.10
N LEU A 107 -8.93 -0.11 -4.98
CA LEU A 107 -9.01 1.31 -4.62
C LEU A 107 -10.32 1.55 -3.85
N PRO A 108 -10.29 1.87 -2.55
CA PRO A 108 -11.50 2.11 -1.78
C PRO A 108 -12.26 3.34 -2.32
N SER A 109 -13.59 3.30 -2.24
CA SER A 109 -14.44 4.40 -2.72
C SER A 109 -14.17 5.73 -2.01
N LYS A 110 -13.80 5.69 -0.72
CA LYS A 110 -13.35 6.87 0.06
C LYS A 110 -12.15 7.53 -0.62
N ILE A 111 -11.07 6.78 -0.86
CA ILE A 111 -9.86 7.29 -1.51
C ILE A 111 -10.18 7.76 -2.93
N TYR A 112 -10.95 7.00 -3.71
CA TYR A 112 -11.35 7.41 -5.06
C TYR A 112 -12.07 8.78 -5.09
N LYS A 113 -12.96 9.03 -4.14
CA LYS A 113 -13.67 10.31 -4.01
C LYS A 113 -12.76 11.44 -3.53
N GLU A 114 -11.74 11.13 -2.74
CA GLU A 114 -10.80 12.13 -2.23
C GLU A 114 -9.82 12.59 -3.32
N ILE A 115 -9.23 11.64 -4.06
CA ILE A 115 -8.14 11.93 -5.01
C ILE A 115 -8.54 12.82 -6.19
N GLN A 116 -9.83 13.01 -6.45
CA GLN A 116 -10.31 13.96 -7.46
C GLN A 116 -10.02 15.42 -7.10
N PHE A 117 -9.78 15.70 -5.82
CA PHE A 117 -9.46 17.02 -5.29
C PHE A 117 -7.99 17.13 -4.85
N ASP A 118 -7.15 16.12 -5.14
CA ASP A 118 -5.76 16.12 -4.72
C ASP A 118 -4.96 17.23 -5.41
N SER A 119 -4.04 17.88 -4.71
CA SER A 119 -3.19 18.93 -5.27
C SER A 119 -2.09 18.41 -6.20
N SER A 120 -1.75 17.11 -6.14
CA SER A 120 -0.76 16.50 -7.04
C SER A 120 -1.36 16.23 -8.42
N VAL A 121 -0.71 16.75 -9.46
CA VAL A 121 -1.09 16.53 -10.87
C VAL A 121 -1.07 15.05 -11.23
N GLU A 122 -0.11 14.29 -10.69
CA GLU A 122 0.07 12.86 -10.90
C GLU A 122 -1.10 12.07 -10.31
N ILE A 123 -1.54 12.43 -9.11
CA ILE A 123 -2.71 11.81 -8.47
C ILE A 123 -4.00 12.15 -9.22
N GLN A 124 -4.17 13.41 -9.66
CA GLN A 124 -5.31 13.80 -10.49
C GLN A 124 -5.35 13.02 -11.81
N LYS A 125 -4.20 12.79 -12.45
CA LYS A 125 -4.10 11.94 -13.65
C LYS A 125 -4.57 10.51 -13.38
N LEU A 126 -4.19 9.93 -12.22
CA LEU A 126 -4.67 8.60 -11.83
C LEU A 126 -6.20 8.59 -11.69
N TYR A 127 -6.81 9.60 -11.07
CA TYR A 127 -8.26 9.73 -10.96
C TYR A 127 -8.94 9.79 -12.34
N LEU A 128 -8.46 10.68 -13.23
CA LEU A 128 -9.04 10.84 -14.57
C LEU A 128 -8.97 9.54 -15.38
N ASN A 129 -7.86 8.81 -15.29
CA ASN A 129 -7.72 7.51 -15.94
C ASN A 129 -8.74 6.50 -15.40
N GLN A 130 -8.94 6.42 -14.08
CA GLN A 130 -9.95 5.54 -13.49
C GLN A 130 -11.37 5.93 -13.93
N LYS A 131 -11.69 7.23 -13.93
CA LYS A 131 -12.99 7.74 -14.38
C LYS A 131 -13.29 7.37 -15.83
N LEU A 132 -12.31 7.51 -16.73
CA LEU A 132 -12.43 7.11 -18.14
C LEU A 132 -12.64 5.60 -18.28
N LEU A 133 -11.88 4.78 -17.56
CA LEU A 133 -12.02 3.32 -17.58
C LEU A 133 -13.43 2.89 -17.14
N ILE A 134 -13.96 3.48 -16.07
CA ILE A 134 -15.32 3.20 -15.58
C ILE A 134 -16.36 3.60 -16.63
N SER A 135 -16.24 4.80 -17.21
CA SER A 135 -17.17 5.26 -18.25
C SER A 135 -17.18 4.35 -19.47
N ASN A 136 -15.99 3.94 -19.94
CA ASN A 136 -15.87 3.03 -21.09
C ASN A 136 -16.45 1.65 -20.78
N ARG A 137 -16.24 1.14 -19.56
CA ARG A 137 -16.85 -0.12 -19.12
C ARG A 137 -18.37 -0.05 -19.12
N ASN A 138 -18.95 1.03 -18.61
CA ASN A 138 -20.41 1.20 -18.57
C ASN A 138 -21.01 1.25 -19.98
N LYS A 139 -20.39 2.00 -20.91
CA LYS A 139 -20.82 2.04 -22.33
C LYS A 139 -20.77 0.66 -22.99
N LEU A 140 -19.74 -0.14 -22.73
CA LEU A 140 -19.64 -1.50 -23.26
C LEU A 140 -20.71 -2.43 -22.67
N MET A 141 -21.07 -2.27 -21.40
CA MET A 141 -22.13 -3.07 -20.77
C MET A 141 -23.52 -2.69 -21.29
N GLU A 142 -23.78 -1.39 -21.49
CA GLU A 142 -25.01 -0.89 -22.13
C GLU A 142 -25.15 -1.41 -23.56
N ALA A 143 -24.06 -1.43 -24.33
CA ALA A 143 -24.04 -1.98 -25.69
C ALA A 143 -24.25 -3.51 -25.73
N ASN A 144 -23.89 -4.23 -24.66
CA ASN A 144 -23.95 -5.70 -24.58
C ASN A 144 -25.14 -6.24 -23.76
N GLY A 145 -26.01 -5.38 -23.22
CA GLY A 145 -27.29 -5.79 -22.60
C GLY A 145 -27.24 -6.50 -21.25
N SER A 146 -26.16 -6.42 -20.47
CA SER A 146 -26.04 -7.08 -19.15
C SER A 146 -26.21 -6.09 -17.97
N PRO A 147 -27.14 -6.30 -17.01
CA PRO A 147 -27.31 -5.44 -15.84
C PRO A 147 -26.14 -5.52 -14.85
N LEU A 148 -25.91 -4.44 -14.08
CA LEU A 148 -24.91 -4.37 -13.01
C LEU A 148 -25.24 -5.32 -11.84
N GLU A 149 -24.30 -6.22 -11.50
CA GLU A 149 -24.09 -6.60 -10.10
C GLU A 149 -23.03 -5.65 -9.52
N ILE A 150 -23.47 -4.81 -8.58
CA ILE A 150 -22.66 -3.80 -7.90
C ILE A 150 -21.79 -4.49 -6.84
N LEU A 151 -20.47 -4.25 -6.89
CA LEU A 151 -19.54 -4.43 -5.75
C LEU A 151 -19.36 -3.09 -5.03
#